data_AF-A0A420DW05-F1
#
_entry.id   AF-A0A420DW05-F1
#
_cell.length_a   1.000
_cell.length_b   1.000
_cell.length_c   1.000
_cell.angle_alpha   90.00
_cell.angle_beta   90.00
_cell.angle_gamma   90.00
#
_symmetry.space_group_name_H-M   'P 1'
#
loop_
_entity.id
_entity.type
_entity.pdbx_description
1 polymer ?
#
loop_
_entity_poly.entity_id
_entity_poly.type
_entity_poly.pdbx_seq_one_letter_code
_entity_poly.pdbx_strand_id
1 'polypeptide(L)'
;MSSCCSTKQIAQTKPKNTELLKPLTVEEIPTIEKDNITQTVEVIDNNGKVIVGVETIEEADDILKALETEKQTQIFNHSSWNNLLQKHVTNHGVVNYKGFKKDAKILRNYIASLGELKPNDDWTKQEKLAYWINAYNAMTIDLILRNYPINSIKDIDKPWEQRLWKLGNKWYNLDEIEHQIIRKMNEPRIHFALVCAAKSCPKLHNKAFTGLSLENDLTMLTKGFLADKSKNDITQNNLKLSKIFKWFAKDFKIDGSLIDFLNQYTDVNISDKAKKSFKDYNWYLNE
;
A
#
# COMPACT_ATOMS: atom_id res chain seq x y z
N MET A 1 1.47 68.67 -23.84
CA MET A 1 1.47 67.80 -25.03
C MET A 1 2.08 66.46 -24.66
N SER A 2 1.38 65.39 -25.06
CA SER A 2 1.76 63.97 -25.14
C SER A 2 2.19 63.19 -23.89
N SER A 3 1.19 62.44 -23.42
CA SER A 3 1.24 61.07 -22.90
C SER A 3 2.16 60.12 -23.69
N CYS A 4 2.83 59.19 -23.00
CA CYS A 4 2.80 57.77 -23.36
C CYS A 4 3.36 56.87 -22.24
N CYS A 5 2.46 56.08 -21.67
CA CYS A 5 2.71 54.86 -20.92
C CYS A 5 3.22 53.78 -21.89
N SER A 6 4.16 52.92 -21.48
CA SER A 6 4.52 51.73 -22.28
C SER A 6 4.70 50.52 -21.37
N THR A 7 3.64 49.74 -21.33
CA THR A 7 3.53 48.39 -20.77
C THR A 7 4.26 47.41 -21.69
N LYS A 8 5.24 46.64 -21.19
CA LYS A 8 5.82 45.51 -21.94
C LYS A 8 5.06 44.22 -21.62
N GLN A 9 4.51 43.64 -22.68
CA GLN A 9 3.77 42.38 -22.75
C GLN A 9 4.56 41.19 -22.19
N ILE A 10 3.88 40.41 -21.35
CA ILE A 10 4.26 39.05 -20.97
C ILE A 10 3.85 38.14 -22.15
N ALA A 11 4.81 37.38 -22.67
CA ALA A 11 4.57 36.36 -23.67
C ALA A 11 3.63 35.27 -23.11
N GLN A 12 2.41 35.20 -23.64
CA GLN A 12 1.53 34.05 -23.43
C GLN A 12 2.03 32.89 -24.29
N THR A 13 2.68 31.91 -23.67
CA THR A 13 2.84 30.59 -24.27
C THR A 13 1.46 29.92 -24.34
N LYS A 14 0.93 29.78 -25.55
CA LYS A 14 -0.26 28.96 -25.84
C LYS A 14 -0.05 27.54 -25.27
N PRO A 15 -1.03 26.95 -24.57
CA PRO A 15 -0.98 25.53 -24.24
C PRO A 15 -0.99 24.72 -25.55
N LYS A 16 -0.08 23.74 -25.61
CA LYS A 16 -0.04 22.69 -26.63
C LYS A 16 -1.40 22.01 -26.67
N ASN A 17 -1.97 21.89 -27.87
CA ASN A 17 -3.19 21.14 -28.16
C ASN A 17 -3.16 19.79 -27.42
N THR A 18 -4.08 19.59 -26.50
CA THR A 18 -4.44 18.27 -26.00
C THR A 18 -5.15 17.55 -27.14
N GLU A 19 -4.50 16.58 -27.76
CA GLU A 19 -5.17 15.62 -28.63
C GLU A 19 -6.27 14.95 -27.82
N LEU A 20 -7.53 15.12 -28.23
CA LEU A 20 -8.66 14.39 -27.68
C LEU A 20 -8.47 12.91 -28.02
N LEU A 21 -7.89 12.16 -27.08
CA LEU A 21 -7.76 10.71 -27.18
C LEU A 21 -9.17 10.09 -27.25
N LYS A 22 -9.39 9.24 -28.26
CA LYS A 22 -10.63 8.48 -28.44
C LYS A 22 -10.84 7.51 -27.26
N PRO A 23 -12.10 7.14 -26.93
CA PRO A 23 -12.44 6.30 -25.77
C PRO A 23 -11.95 4.85 -25.92
N LEU A 24 -11.74 4.18 -24.78
CA LEU A 24 -11.47 2.73 -24.67
C LEU A 24 -12.69 1.94 -25.16
N THR A 25 -12.49 0.72 -25.66
CA THR A 25 -13.56 -0.12 -26.22
C THR A 25 -13.51 -1.54 -25.66
N VAL A 26 -14.69 -2.12 -25.50
CA VAL A 26 -14.89 -3.53 -25.09
C VAL A 26 -15.13 -4.34 -26.35
N GLU A 27 -14.37 -5.42 -26.54
CA GLU A 27 -14.54 -6.33 -27.67
C GLU A 27 -14.80 -7.77 -27.17
N GLU A 28 -15.82 -8.41 -27.75
CA GLU A 28 -16.09 -9.82 -27.53
C GLU A 28 -15.19 -10.65 -28.44
N ILE A 29 -14.35 -11.52 -27.85
CA ILE A 29 -13.46 -12.39 -28.61
C ILE A 29 -13.79 -13.85 -28.29
N PRO A 30 -14.26 -14.64 -29.26
CA PRO A 30 -14.47 -16.07 -29.06
C PRO A 30 -13.12 -16.79 -28.94
N THR A 31 -12.90 -17.49 -27.83
CA THR A 31 -11.73 -18.36 -27.63
C THR A 31 -12.16 -19.82 -27.79
N ILE A 32 -11.45 -20.55 -28.66
CA ILE A 32 -11.73 -21.96 -28.96
C ILE A 32 -10.67 -22.81 -28.24
N GLU A 33 -11.04 -23.37 -27.09
CA GLU A 33 -10.35 -24.53 -26.53
C GLU A 33 -11.16 -25.79 -26.85
N LYS A 34 -10.47 -26.88 -27.17
CA LYS A 34 -11.07 -28.12 -27.70
C LYS A 34 -12.31 -28.53 -26.88
N ASP A 35 -13.45 -28.52 -27.59
CA ASP A 35 -14.78 -28.95 -27.19
C ASP A 35 -15.61 -28.05 -26.26
N ASN A 36 -15.22 -26.79 -25.98
CA ASN A 36 -16.14 -25.79 -25.41
C ASN A 36 -15.87 -24.37 -25.97
N ILE A 37 -16.94 -23.68 -26.42
CA ILE A 37 -16.87 -22.25 -26.76
C ILE A 37 -16.95 -21.49 -25.45
N THR A 38 -15.89 -20.76 -25.10
CA THR A 38 -15.90 -19.82 -23.98
C THR A 38 -15.78 -18.41 -24.57
N GLN A 39 -16.65 -17.48 -24.13
CA GLN A 39 -16.55 -16.07 -24.51
C GLN A 39 -15.64 -15.38 -23.50
N THR A 40 -14.53 -14.84 -23.98
CA THR A 40 -13.65 -13.98 -23.19
C THR A 40 -13.86 -12.54 -23.66
N VAL A 41 -13.99 -11.62 -22.71
CA VAL A 41 -14.13 -10.20 -22.99
C VAL A 41 -12.80 -9.53 -22.67
N GLU A 42 -12.21 -8.87 -23.65
CA GLU A 42 -10.94 -8.17 -23.47
C GLU A 42 -11.19 -6.67 -23.33
N VAL A 43 -10.56 -6.07 -22.31
CA VAL A 43 -10.44 -4.62 -22.20
C VAL A 43 -9.15 -4.24 -22.91
N ILE A 44 -9.25 -3.45 -23.99
CA ILE A 44 -8.12 -3.14 -24.87
C ILE A 44 -7.74 -1.67 -24.75
N ASP A 45 -6.43 -1.37 -24.71
CA ASP A 45 -5.92 -0.02 -24.70
C ASP A 45 -5.97 0.65 -26.09
N ASN A 46 -5.69 1.94 -26.14
CA ASN A 46 -5.76 2.76 -27.35
C ASN A 46 -4.82 2.31 -28.49
N ASN A 47 -3.89 1.38 -28.23
CA ASN A 47 -2.96 0.83 -29.20
C ASN A 47 -3.29 -0.62 -29.58
N GLY A 48 -4.45 -1.14 -29.17
CA GLY A 48 -4.85 -2.51 -29.43
C GLY A 48 -4.22 -3.52 -28.47
N LYS A 49 -3.66 -3.10 -27.34
CA LYS A 49 -3.04 -4.01 -26.36
C LYS A 49 -4.06 -4.40 -25.29
N VAL A 50 -4.21 -5.70 -25.09
CA VAL A 50 -5.04 -6.28 -24.02
C VAL A 50 -4.53 -5.81 -22.65
N ILE A 51 -5.41 -5.13 -21.91
CA ILE A 51 -5.18 -4.66 -20.55
C ILE A 51 -5.52 -5.77 -19.55
N VAL A 52 -6.68 -6.41 -19.73
CA VAL A 52 -7.14 -7.55 -18.94
C VAL A 52 -8.17 -8.34 -19.74
N GLY A 53 -8.17 -9.67 -19.61
CA GLY A 53 -9.23 -10.55 -20.10
C GLY A 53 -10.12 -10.96 -18.94
N VAL A 54 -11.44 -10.88 -19.13
CA VAL A 54 -12.45 -11.25 -18.13
C VAL A 54 -13.48 -12.20 -18.72
N GLU A 55 -14.21 -12.90 -17.86
CA GLU A 55 -15.16 -13.94 -18.28
C GLU A 55 -16.53 -13.35 -18.64
N THR A 56 -16.83 -12.12 -18.21
CA THR A 56 -18.14 -11.49 -18.46
C THR A 56 -18.04 -10.02 -18.89
N ILE A 57 -19.05 -9.57 -19.63
CA ILE A 57 -19.19 -8.15 -20.06
C ILE A 57 -19.42 -7.24 -18.85
N GLU A 58 -20.14 -7.71 -17.83
CA GLU A 58 -20.40 -6.94 -16.61
C GLU A 58 -19.10 -6.63 -15.85
N GLU A 59 -18.19 -7.62 -15.73
CA GLU A 59 -16.85 -7.41 -15.17
C GLU A 59 -16.01 -6.45 -16.04
N ALA A 60 -16.12 -6.55 -17.36
CA ALA A 60 -15.40 -5.65 -18.27
C ALA A 60 -15.89 -4.20 -18.14
N ASP A 61 -17.20 -3.99 -18.05
CA ASP A 61 -17.84 -2.69 -17.89
C ASP A 61 -17.54 -2.05 -16.54
N ASP A 62 -17.49 -2.84 -15.46
CA ASP A 62 -17.10 -2.37 -14.14
C ASP A 62 -15.63 -1.95 -14.10
N ILE A 63 -14.75 -2.69 -14.79
CA ILE A 63 -13.35 -2.32 -14.98
C ILE A 63 -13.24 -1.05 -15.84
N LEU A 64 -14.02 -0.94 -16.92
CA LEU A 64 -14.03 0.25 -17.78
C LEU A 64 -14.47 1.49 -16.99
N LYS A 65 -15.55 1.39 -16.22
CA LYS A 65 -16.04 2.46 -15.34
C LYS A 65 -15.03 2.80 -14.25
N ALA A 66 -14.36 1.82 -13.65
CA ALA A 66 -13.30 2.07 -12.69
C ALA A 66 -12.14 2.85 -13.35
N LEU A 67 -11.69 2.44 -14.53
CA LEU A 67 -10.64 3.11 -15.30
C LEU A 67 -11.05 4.52 -15.79
N GLU A 68 -12.33 4.73 -16.11
CA GLU A 68 -12.88 6.04 -16.48
C GLU A 68 -13.05 6.97 -15.25
N THR A 69 -13.38 6.41 -14.09
CA THR A 69 -13.45 7.13 -12.82
C THR A 69 -12.05 7.53 -12.34
N GLU A 70 -11.04 6.69 -12.57
CA GLU A 70 -9.63 7.01 -12.34
C GLU A 70 -9.13 8.15 -13.24
N LYS A 71 -9.68 8.31 -14.45
CA LYS A 71 -9.31 9.43 -15.35
C LYS A 71 -9.72 10.80 -14.81
N GLN A 72 -10.59 10.90 -13.80
CA GLN A 72 -11.03 12.18 -13.22
C GLN A 72 -10.41 12.50 -11.84
N THR A 73 -9.80 11.51 -11.17
CA THR A 73 -9.21 11.72 -9.83
C THR A 73 -7.69 11.80 -9.93
N GLN A 74 -7.09 12.95 -9.61
CA GLN A 74 -5.64 13.06 -9.49
C GLN A 74 -5.17 12.23 -8.30
N ILE A 75 -4.66 11.02 -8.55
CA ILE A 75 -4.07 10.13 -7.54
C ILE A 75 -2.56 10.37 -7.40
N PHE A 76 -2.01 10.07 -6.22
CA PHE A 76 -0.59 10.24 -5.96
C PHE A 76 0.27 9.13 -6.59
N ASN A 77 1.37 9.52 -7.23
CA ASN A 77 2.27 8.59 -7.92
C ASN A 77 3.35 8.02 -6.97
N HIS A 78 3.25 6.72 -6.66
CA HIS A 78 4.20 6.02 -5.78
C HIS A 78 5.42 5.40 -6.48
N SER A 79 5.68 5.66 -7.76
CA SER A 79 6.77 5.03 -8.55
C SER A 79 8.16 5.21 -7.94
N SER A 80 8.48 6.40 -7.41
CA SER A 80 9.77 6.66 -6.76
C SER A 80 9.99 5.74 -5.55
N TRP A 81 8.95 5.55 -4.73
CA TRP A 81 8.98 4.63 -3.60
C TRP A 81 9.04 3.17 -4.05
N ASN A 82 8.26 2.80 -5.06
CA ASN A 82 8.30 1.47 -5.64
C ASN A 82 9.71 1.08 -6.13
N ASN A 83 10.39 2.00 -6.79
CA ASN A 83 11.76 1.78 -7.27
C ASN A 83 12.75 1.58 -6.13
N LEU A 84 12.59 2.33 -5.03
CA LEU A 84 13.41 2.14 -3.82
C LEU A 84 13.16 0.78 -3.18
N LEU A 85 11.90 0.36 -3.08
CA LEU A 85 11.52 -0.94 -2.56
C LEU A 85 12.13 -2.07 -3.39
N GLN A 86 11.96 -2.04 -4.71
CA GLN A 86 12.50 -3.05 -5.63
C GLN A 86 14.04 -3.12 -5.59
N LYS A 87 14.71 -1.99 -5.34
CA LYS A 87 16.18 -1.92 -5.26
C LYS A 87 16.74 -2.44 -3.93
N HIS A 88 16.03 -2.24 -2.82
CA HIS A 88 16.59 -2.43 -1.48
C HIS A 88 15.86 -3.44 -0.60
N VAL A 89 14.73 -3.99 -1.06
CA VAL A 89 13.91 -4.94 -0.30
C VAL A 89 13.75 -6.22 -1.10
N THR A 90 14.16 -7.34 -0.51
CA THR A 90 14.02 -8.65 -1.15
C THR A 90 12.56 -9.10 -1.19
N ASN A 91 12.24 -10.11 -2.02
CA ASN A 91 10.92 -10.74 -2.03
C ASN A 91 10.50 -11.35 -0.68
N HIS A 92 11.46 -11.57 0.23
CA HIS A 92 11.20 -12.05 1.60
C HIS A 92 11.05 -10.92 2.63
N GLY A 93 11.08 -9.65 2.20
CA GLY A 93 10.92 -8.48 3.07
C GLY A 93 12.16 -8.12 3.89
N VAL A 94 13.33 -8.65 3.52
CA VAL A 94 14.63 -8.29 4.10
C VAL A 94 15.13 -6.99 3.48
N VAL A 95 15.52 -6.02 4.31
CA VAL A 95 15.86 -4.66 3.90
C VAL A 95 17.37 -4.44 3.95
N ASN A 96 17.97 -4.07 2.82
CA ASN A 96 19.37 -3.68 2.74
C ASN A 96 19.56 -2.24 3.25
N TYR A 97 19.48 -1.98 4.56
CA TYR A 97 19.60 -0.62 5.11
C TYR A 97 20.93 0.07 4.75
N LYS A 98 22.03 -0.70 4.73
CA LYS A 98 23.35 -0.19 4.31
C LYS A 98 23.34 0.32 2.86
N GLY A 99 22.67 -0.39 1.96
CA GLY A 99 22.45 0.04 0.57
C GLY A 99 21.47 1.21 0.47
N PHE A 100 20.34 1.10 1.17
CA PHE A 100 19.24 2.08 1.17
C PHE A 100 19.72 3.47 1.64
N LYS A 101 20.65 3.53 2.60
CA LYS A 101 21.24 4.78 3.08
C LYS A 101 21.87 5.62 1.97
N LYS A 102 22.38 5.01 0.90
CA LYS A 102 22.95 5.71 -0.26
C LYS A 102 21.90 6.47 -1.07
N ASP A 103 20.65 5.99 -1.05
CA ASP A 103 19.50 6.59 -1.74
C ASP A 103 18.57 7.37 -0.78
N ALA A 104 19.02 7.67 0.45
CA ALA A 104 18.21 8.34 1.46
C ALA A 104 17.68 9.71 0.99
N LYS A 105 18.40 10.40 0.10
CA LYS A 105 17.92 11.65 -0.51
C LYS A 105 16.69 11.42 -1.40
N ILE A 106 16.68 10.34 -2.18
CA ILE A 106 15.55 9.96 -3.04
C ILE A 106 14.33 9.63 -2.18
N LEU A 107 14.53 8.87 -1.09
CA LEU A 107 13.48 8.56 -0.12
C LEU A 107 12.86 9.83 0.47
N ARG A 108 13.68 10.77 0.93
CA ARG A 108 13.19 12.03 1.51
C ARG A 108 12.48 12.91 0.50
N ASN A 109 12.92 12.92 -0.76
CA ASN A 109 12.21 13.62 -1.84
C ASN A 109 10.82 13.00 -2.07
N TYR A 110 10.73 11.66 -2.08
CA TYR A 110 9.44 10.97 -2.15
C TYR A 110 8.54 11.36 -0.96
N ILE A 111 9.06 11.31 0.27
CA ILE A 111 8.28 11.69 1.46
C ILE A 111 7.83 13.15 1.40
N ALA A 112 8.67 14.06 0.89
CA ALA A 112 8.30 15.46 0.70
C ALA A 112 7.16 15.61 -0.33
N SER A 113 7.24 14.88 -1.45
CA SER A 113 6.21 14.93 -2.50
C SER A 113 4.84 14.46 -2.02
N LEU A 114 4.75 13.57 -1.02
CA LEU A 114 3.47 13.19 -0.40
C LEU A 114 2.69 14.43 0.09
N GLY A 115 3.38 15.51 0.48
CA GLY A 115 2.75 16.75 0.92
C GLY A 115 2.09 17.58 -0.20
N GLU A 116 2.41 17.30 -1.47
CA GLU A 116 1.90 18.04 -2.63
C GLU A 116 0.47 17.63 -3.00
N LEU A 117 0.13 16.35 -2.77
CA LEU A 117 -1.18 15.79 -3.04
C LEU A 117 -1.53 14.76 -1.97
N LYS A 118 -2.37 15.20 -1.03
CA LYS A 118 -2.87 14.38 0.08
C LYS A 118 -4.23 13.78 -0.27
N PRO A 119 -4.61 12.65 0.35
CA PRO A 119 -5.95 12.10 0.19
C PRO A 119 -7.01 13.15 0.56
N ASN A 120 -8.03 13.26 -0.28
CA ASN A 120 -9.18 14.14 -0.13
C ASN A 120 -10.48 13.32 -0.14
N ASP A 121 -11.64 13.97 -0.11
CA ASP A 121 -12.92 13.25 -0.06
C ASP A 121 -13.26 12.51 -1.36
N ASP A 122 -12.70 12.93 -2.49
CA ASP A 122 -12.90 12.30 -3.81
C ASP A 122 -12.18 10.96 -3.93
N TRP A 123 -11.16 10.71 -3.10
CA TRP A 123 -10.44 9.44 -3.11
C TRP A 123 -11.25 8.33 -2.42
N THR A 124 -11.23 7.15 -3.04
CA THR A 124 -11.74 5.91 -2.49
C THR A 124 -11.02 5.52 -1.18
N LYS A 125 -11.64 4.63 -0.40
CA LYS A 125 -11.03 4.06 0.81
C LYS A 125 -9.68 3.39 0.49
N GLN A 126 -9.60 2.70 -0.64
CA GLN A 126 -8.42 1.97 -1.08
C GLN A 126 -7.27 2.92 -1.43
N GLU A 127 -7.53 4.01 -2.14
CA GLU A 127 -6.51 5.02 -2.44
C GLU A 127 -5.99 5.71 -1.17
N LYS A 128 -6.91 6.05 -0.24
CA LYS A 128 -6.56 6.59 1.08
C LYS A 128 -5.65 5.62 1.85
N LEU A 129 -6.03 4.36 1.96
CA LEU A 129 -5.25 3.33 2.65
C LEU A 129 -3.87 3.13 2.00
N ALA A 130 -3.82 2.96 0.67
CA ALA A 130 -2.57 2.77 -0.07
C ALA A 130 -1.59 3.93 0.19
N TYR A 131 -2.07 5.18 0.10
CA TYR A 131 -1.26 6.35 0.39
C TYR A 131 -0.69 6.33 1.80
N TRP A 132 -1.53 6.10 2.81
CA TRP A 132 -1.07 6.18 4.20
C TRP A 132 -0.18 5.01 4.61
N ILE A 133 -0.41 3.80 4.08
CA ILE A 133 0.47 2.64 4.27
C ILE A 133 1.84 2.93 3.65
N ASN A 134 1.88 3.44 2.41
CA ASN A 134 3.13 3.81 1.76
C ASN A 134 3.85 4.93 2.52
N ALA A 135 3.12 5.94 3.01
CA ALA A 135 3.68 7.03 3.80
C ALA A 135 4.30 6.51 5.10
N TYR A 136 3.58 5.70 5.88
CA TYR A 136 4.06 5.10 7.12
C TYR A 136 5.34 4.28 6.87
N ASN A 137 5.31 3.37 5.90
CA ASN A 137 6.45 2.50 5.62
C ASN A 137 7.68 3.29 5.16
N ALA A 138 7.52 4.28 4.28
CA ALA A 138 8.62 5.14 3.84
C ALA A 138 9.21 5.96 5.00
N MET A 139 8.36 6.50 5.86
CA MET A 139 8.78 7.25 7.05
C MET A 139 9.49 6.35 8.07
N THR A 140 9.00 5.12 8.30
CA THR A 140 9.71 4.14 9.15
C THR A 140 11.11 3.86 8.59
N ILE A 141 11.26 3.65 7.29
CA ILE A 141 12.59 3.46 6.68
C ILE A 141 13.46 4.71 6.87
N ASP A 142 12.95 5.92 6.62
CA ASP A 142 13.71 7.15 6.82
C ASP A 142 14.14 7.32 8.30
N LEU A 143 13.29 6.94 9.26
CA LEU A 143 13.63 6.93 10.69
C LEU A 143 14.81 5.99 10.98
N ILE A 144 14.79 4.77 10.45
CA ILE A 144 15.92 3.84 10.60
C ILE A 144 17.18 4.42 9.95
N LEU A 145 17.09 4.97 8.72
CA LEU A 145 18.25 5.49 8.00
C LEU A 145 18.88 6.72 8.67
N ARG A 146 18.10 7.54 9.38
CA ARG A 146 18.61 8.66 10.19
C ARG A 146 19.45 8.20 11.38
N ASN A 147 19.15 7.03 11.91
CA ASN A 147 19.80 6.48 13.11
C ASN A 147 20.81 5.37 12.79
N TYR A 148 20.83 4.86 11.55
CA TYR A 148 21.67 3.72 11.16
C TYR A 148 23.18 4.03 11.29
N PRO A 149 24.00 3.15 11.90
CA PRO A 149 23.66 1.79 12.33
C PRO A 149 23.04 1.70 13.73
N ILE A 150 22.00 0.88 13.86
CA ILE A 150 21.31 0.51 15.11
C ILE A 150 20.89 -0.96 15.01
N ASN A 151 20.70 -1.63 16.16
CA ASN A 151 20.25 -3.03 16.16
C ASN A 151 18.73 -3.15 16.13
N SER A 152 18.02 -2.16 16.67
CA SER A 152 16.58 -2.14 16.78
C SER A 152 16.01 -0.74 16.65
N ILE A 153 14.81 -0.63 16.07
CA ILE A 153 14.01 0.62 16.17
C ILE A 153 13.79 1.05 17.63
N LYS A 154 13.80 0.10 18.58
CA LYS A 154 13.65 0.35 20.01
C LYS A 154 14.86 1.04 20.64
N ASP A 155 15.99 1.11 19.95
CA ASP A 155 17.18 1.82 20.40
C ASP A 155 17.05 3.34 20.18
N ILE A 156 16.08 3.76 19.37
CA ILE A 156 15.77 5.17 19.12
C ILE A 156 14.83 5.67 20.23
N ASP A 157 15.08 6.87 20.77
CA ASP A 157 14.18 7.49 21.74
C ASP A 157 12.81 7.80 21.11
N LYS A 158 11.73 7.32 21.74
CA LYS A 158 10.32 7.52 21.32
C LYS A 158 10.10 7.43 19.80
N PRO A 159 10.45 6.32 19.14
CA PRO A 159 10.59 6.27 17.68
C PRO A 159 9.29 6.59 16.94
N TRP A 160 8.15 6.22 17.51
CA TRP A 160 6.84 6.48 16.91
C TRP A 160 6.30 7.90 17.15
N GLU A 161 6.78 8.60 18.18
CA GLU A 161 6.25 9.91 18.59
C GLU A 161 7.01 11.08 17.95
N GLN A 162 8.16 10.84 17.32
CA GLN A 162 8.98 11.90 16.73
C GLN A 162 8.29 12.58 15.52
N ARG A 163 8.08 13.89 15.61
CA ARG A 163 7.49 14.70 14.52
C ARG A 163 8.55 15.12 13.50
N LEU A 164 8.88 14.22 12.58
CA LEU A 164 9.99 14.40 11.62
C LEU A 164 9.56 14.74 10.19
N TRP A 165 8.29 14.49 9.82
CA TRP A 165 7.85 14.59 8.43
C TRP A 165 6.75 15.62 8.25
N LYS A 166 6.96 16.59 7.37
CA LYS A 166 6.00 17.64 7.07
C LYS A 166 5.25 17.29 5.77
N LEU A 167 3.93 17.08 5.87
CA LEU A 167 3.05 16.91 4.71
C LEU A 167 2.12 18.13 4.63
N GLY A 168 2.28 18.93 3.57
CA GLY A 168 1.66 20.25 3.48
C GLY A 168 2.12 21.15 4.63
N ASN A 169 1.18 21.66 5.42
CA ASN A 169 1.49 22.54 6.57
C ASN A 169 1.59 21.81 7.92
N LYS A 170 1.41 20.48 7.94
CA LYS A 170 1.35 19.71 9.19
C LYS A 170 2.54 18.77 9.33
N TRP A 171 3.13 18.75 10.52
CA TRP A 171 4.14 17.77 10.92
C TRP A 171 3.46 16.52 11.45
N TYR A 172 3.91 15.36 10.99
CA TYR A 172 3.40 14.04 11.37
C TYR A 172 4.48 13.24 12.09
N ASN A 173 4.02 12.29 12.91
CA ASN A 173 4.81 11.19 13.46
C ASN A 173 4.14 9.86 13.08
N LEU A 174 4.82 8.73 13.32
CA LEU A 174 4.32 7.41 12.93
C LEU A 174 3.08 7.01 13.74
N ASP A 175 3.06 7.31 15.04
CA ASP A 175 1.92 7.02 15.94
C ASP A 175 0.63 7.68 15.44
N GLU A 176 0.69 8.95 15.04
CA GLU A 176 -0.46 9.68 14.53
C GLU A 176 -0.99 9.07 13.23
N ILE A 177 -0.10 8.71 12.30
CA ILE A 177 -0.50 8.06 11.04
C ILE A 177 -1.19 6.72 11.34
N GLU A 178 -0.60 5.88 12.18
CA GLU A 178 -1.15 4.56 12.48
C GLU A 178 -2.46 4.65 13.28
N HIS A 179 -2.43 5.30 14.44
CA HIS A 179 -3.54 5.25 15.40
C HIS A 179 -4.65 6.26 15.11
N GLN A 180 -4.35 7.41 14.52
CA GLN A 180 -5.35 8.46 14.29
C GLN A 180 -5.89 8.49 12.86
N ILE A 181 -5.21 7.84 11.90
CA ILE A 181 -5.60 7.85 10.50
C ILE A 181 -5.90 6.43 10.01
N ILE A 182 -4.88 5.58 9.85
CA ILE A 182 -5.03 4.26 9.18
C ILE A 182 -5.98 3.36 9.96
N ARG A 183 -5.80 3.23 11.28
CA ARG A 183 -6.66 2.37 12.12
C ARG A 183 -8.13 2.81 12.14
N LYS A 184 -8.43 4.09 11.89
CA LYS A 184 -9.82 4.59 11.84
C LYS A 184 -10.55 4.25 10.54
N MET A 185 -9.84 3.69 9.56
CA MET A 185 -10.44 3.18 8.33
C MET A 185 -11.00 1.75 8.48
N ASN A 186 -10.93 1.16 9.68
CA ASN A 186 -11.51 -0.15 9.99
C ASN A 186 -11.09 -1.24 8.99
N GLU A 187 -9.78 -1.38 8.79
CA GLU A 187 -9.19 -2.41 7.94
C GLU A 187 -8.17 -3.20 8.77
N PRO A 188 -8.50 -4.40 9.29
CA PRO A 188 -7.59 -5.16 10.16
C PRO A 188 -6.32 -5.64 9.45
N ARG A 189 -6.35 -5.81 8.12
CA ARG A 189 -5.20 -6.32 7.35
C ARG A 189 -4.05 -5.33 7.26
N ILE A 190 -4.25 -4.05 7.62
CA ILE A 190 -3.15 -3.06 7.69
C ILE A 190 -2.01 -3.53 8.61
N HIS A 191 -2.32 -4.33 9.63
CA HIS A 191 -1.31 -4.86 10.56
C HIS A 191 -0.31 -5.82 9.93
N PHE A 192 -0.56 -6.24 8.68
CA PHE A 192 0.36 -7.04 7.87
C PHE A 192 1.03 -6.23 6.76
N ALA A 193 0.63 -4.97 6.58
CA ALA A 193 1.17 -4.04 5.59
C ALA A 193 2.00 -2.91 6.22
N LEU A 194 1.80 -2.60 7.51
CA LEU A 194 2.59 -1.63 8.26
C LEU A 194 3.82 -2.29 8.89
N VAL A 195 4.99 -1.71 8.65
CA VAL A 195 6.28 -2.27 9.08
C VAL A 195 6.88 -1.45 10.22
N CYS A 196 7.34 -2.13 11.27
CA CYS A 196 8.09 -1.56 12.39
C CYS A 196 9.59 -1.89 12.36
N ALA A 197 10.11 -2.31 11.20
CA ALA A 197 11.52 -2.63 10.93
C ALA A 197 12.11 -3.76 11.81
N ALA A 198 11.26 -4.64 12.37
CA ALA A 198 11.70 -5.72 13.26
C ALA A 198 11.62 -7.10 12.60
N LYS A 199 12.48 -8.06 12.99
CA LYS A 199 12.47 -9.45 12.50
C LYS A 199 11.14 -10.17 12.71
N SER A 200 10.44 -9.90 13.81
CA SER A 200 9.11 -10.46 14.09
C SER A 200 7.95 -9.67 13.48
N CYS A 201 8.23 -8.55 12.80
CA CYS A 201 7.23 -7.79 12.06
C CYS A 201 6.76 -8.54 10.80
N PRO A 202 5.58 -8.21 10.27
CA PRO A 202 5.24 -8.46 8.88
C PRO A 202 6.37 -8.02 7.94
N LYS A 203 6.46 -8.72 6.81
CA LYS A 203 7.45 -8.43 5.78
C LYS A 203 7.14 -7.07 5.16
N LEU A 204 8.17 -6.25 4.94
CA LEU A 204 8.02 -5.10 4.08
C LEU A 204 7.72 -5.57 2.66
N HIS A 205 6.54 -5.21 2.17
CA HIS A 205 6.18 -5.48 0.79
C HIS A 205 7.15 -4.74 -0.13
N ASN A 206 7.76 -5.47 -1.07
CA ASN A 206 8.77 -4.91 -1.97
C ASN A 206 8.15 -4.12 -3.14
N LYS A 207 6.85 -3.87 -3.12
CA LYS A 207 6.11 -3.06 -4.08
C LYS A 207 5.30 -2.00 -3.33
N ALA A 208 5.17 -0.81 -3.92
CA ALA A 208 4.29 0.22 -3.37
C ALA A 208 2.82 -0.18 -3.58
N PHE A 209 1.97 0.14 -2.61
CA PHE A 209 0.53 -0.07 -2.72
C PHE A 209 -0.10 0.96 -3.65
N THR A 210 -1.11 0.55 -4.41
CA THR A 210 -2.01 1.46 -5.16
C THR A 210 -3.46 1.14 -4.82
N GLY A 211 -4.40 2.05 -5.12
CA GLY A 211 -5.83 1.77 -4.91
C GLY A 211 -6.28 0.47 -5.60
N LEU A 212 -5.86 0.28 -6.85
CA LEU A 212 -6.16 -0.91 -7.65
C LEU A 212 -5.64 -2.22 -7.06
N SER A 213 -4.39 -2.24 -6.53
CA SER A 213 -3.80 -3.50 -6.06
C SER A 213 -4.02 -3.76 -4.57
N LEU A 214 -4.54 -2.79 -3.81
CA LEU A 214 -4.56 -2.83 -2.34
C LEU A 214 -5.25 -4.09 -1.80
N GLU A 215 -6.44 -4.43 -2.29
CA GLU A 215 -7.21 -5.57 -1.78
C GLU A 215 -6.48 -6.90 -1.96
N ASN A 216 -5.90 -7.10 -3.16
CA ASN A 216 -5.12 -8.28 -3.49
C ASN A 216 -3.84 -8.34 -2.66
N ASP A 217 -3.13 -7.21 -2.54
CA ASP A 217 -1.89 -7.12 -1.78
C ASP A 217 -2.14 -7.38 -0.28
N LEU A 218 -3.17 -6.78 0.32
CA LEU A 218 -3.54 -7.00 1.72
C LEU A 218 -3.93 -8.46 1.99
N THR A 219 -4.71 -9.07 1.10
CA THR A 219 -5.11 -10.48 1.22
C THR A 219 -3.89 -11.40 1.12
N MET A 220 -3.03 -11.18 0.13
CA MET A 220 -1.79 -11.95 -0.05
C MET A 220 -0.87 -11.83 1.17
N LEU A 221 -0.63 -10.61 1.66
CA LEU A 221 0.23 -10.37 2.82
C LEU A 221 -0.34 -10.99 4.10
N THR A 222 -1.66 -10.94 4.28
CA THR A 222 -2.35 -11.57 5.42
C THR A 222 -2.16 -13.08 5.41
N LYS A 223 -2.50 -13.74 4.29
CA LYS A 223 -2.31 -15.19 4.12
C LYS A 223 -0.84 -15.58 4.34
N GLY A 224 0.08 -14.84 3.72
CA GLY A 224 1.52 -15.07 3.85
C GLY A 224 2.02 -14.92 5.30
N PHE A 225 1.52 -13.94 6.05
CA PHE A 225 1.89 -13.76 7.45
C PHE A 225 1.36 -14.89 8.34
N LEU A 226 0.10 -15.30 8.15
CA LEU A 226 -0.51 -16.38 8.92
C LEU A 226 0.16 -17.73 8.65
N ALA A 227 0.59 -17.99 7.42
CA ALA A 227 1.32 -19.19 7.04
C ALA A 227 2.77 -19.24 7.57
N ASP A 228 3.36 -18.10 7.92
CA ASP A 228 4.75 -18.03 8.38
C ASP A 228 4.93 -18.70 9.75
N LYS A 229 5.54 -19.90 9.75
CA LYS A 229 5.80 -20.69 10.96
C LYS A 229 6.79 -20.05 11.94
N SER A 230 7.55 -19.03 11.52
CA SER A 230 8.34 -18.21 12.47
C SER A 230 7.45 -17.27 13.28
N LYS A 231 6.30 -16.86 12.73
CA LYS A 231 5.38 -15.87 13.31
C LYS A 231 4.17 -16.50 13.99
N ASN A 232 3.66 -17.58 13.43
CA ASN A 232 2.40 -18.19 13.85
C ASN A 232 2.51 -19.72 13.87
N ASP A 233 1.75 -20.35 14.74
CA ASP A 233 1.43 -21.77 14.67
C ASP A 233 -0.06 -21.91 14.88
N ILE A 234 -0.75 -22.41 13.85
CA ILE A 234 -2.20 -22.40 13.74
C ILE A 234 -2.62 -23.85 13.48
N THR A 235 -3.38 -24.38 14.44
CA THR A 235 -4.02 -25.69 14.38
C THR A 235 -5.47 -25.54 14.81
N GLN A 236 -6.32 -26.55 14.56
CA GLN A 236 -7.74 -26.51 14.91
C GLN A 236 -8.00 -26.12 16.38
N ASN A 237 -7.18 -26.61 17.32
CA ASN A 237 -7.44 -26.46 18.76
C ASN A 237 -6.40 -25.62 19.52
N ASN A 238 -5.26 -25.29 18.90
CA ASN A 238 -4.19 -24.53 19.54
C ASN A 238 -3.62 -23.48 18.59
N LEU A 239 -3.49 -22.27 19.10
CA LEU A 239 -2.96 -21.11 18.41
C LEU A 239 -1.76 -20.58 19.20
N LYS A 240 -0.61 -20.46 18.54
CA LYS A 240 0.57 -19.75 19.03
C LYS A 240 0.91 -18.63 18.06
N LEU A 241 0.34 -17.45 18.28
CA LEU A 241 0.28 -16.37 17.31
C LEU A 241 1.35 -15.28 17.55
N SER A 242 1.59 -14.42 16.57
CA SER A 242 2.37 -13.20 16.78
C SER A 242 1.74 -12.28 17.84
N LYS A 243 2.57 -11.52 18.58
CA LYS A 243 2.10 -10.50 19.54
C LYS A 243 1.26 -9.39 18.89
N ILE A 244 1.26 -9.24 17.57
CA ILE A 244 0.39 -8.30 16.84
C ILE A 244 -1.10 -8.56 17.18
N PHE A 245 -1.52 -9.82 17.23
CA PHE A 245 -2.88 -10.19 17.62
C PHE A 245 -3.20 -9.88 19.10
N LYS A 246 -2.17 -9.70 19.94
CA LYS A 246 -2.31 -9.25 21.33
C LYS A 246 -2.40 -7.73 21.40
N TRP A 247 -1.49 -7.02 20.74
CA TRP A 247 -1.38 -5.56 20.81
C TRP A 247 -2.56 -4.86 20.13
N PHE A 248 -3.03 -5.41 19.00
CA PHE A 248 -4.12 -4.85 18.21
C PHE A 248 -5.39 -5.68 18.27
N ALA A 249 -5.62 -6.36 19.40
CA ALA A 249 -6.74 -7.29 19.59
C ALA A 249 -8.13 -6.70 19.31
N LYS A 250 -8.29 -5.37 19.42
CA LYS A 250 -9.56 -4.67 19.13
C LYS A 250 -9.83 -4.59 17.63
N ASP A 251 -8.78 -4.43 16.82
CA ASP A 251 -8.91 -4.17 15.38
C ASP A 251 -9.34 -5.46 14.65
N PHE A 252 -8.92 -6.63 15.14
CA PHE A 252 -9.36 -7.95 14.64
C PHE A 252 -10.75 -8.38 15.15
N LYS A 253 -11.48 -7.51 15.83
CA LYS A 253 -12.82 -7.80 16.38
C LYS A 253 -13.90 -6.83 15.88
N ILE A 254 -13.62 -6.10 14.82
CA ILE A 254 -14.57 -5.15 14.23
C ILE A 254 -15.74 -5.93 13.60
N ASP A 255 -15.44 -6.96 12.80
CA ASP A 255 -16.42 -7.77 12.08
C ASP A 255 -16.41 -9.23 12.55
N GLY A 256 -16.55 -9.43 13.87
CA GLY A 256 -16.61 -10.76 14.49
C GLY A 256 -15.50 -11.02 15.50
N SER A 257 -15.14 -12.28 15.69
CA SER A 257 -14.06 -12.69 16.58
C SER A 257 -12.72 -12.78 15.85
N LEU A 258 -11.62 -12.83 16.63
CA LEU A 258 -10.30 -13.13 16.07
C LEU A 258 -10.29 -14.48 15.32
N ILE A 259 -11.10 -15.45 15.75
CA ILE A 259 -11.14 -16.77 15.10
C ILE A 259 -11.83 -16.66 13.74
N ASP A 260 -12.91 -15.87 13.64
CA ASP A 260 -13.57 -15.57 12.36
C ASP A 260 -12.60 -14.91 11.39
N PHE A 261 -11.84 -13.91 11.86
CA PHE A 261 -10.79 -13.28 11.05
C PHE A 261 -9.75 -14.31 10.57
N LEU A 262 -9.23 -15.16 11.45
CA LEU A 262 -8.22 -16.15 11.06
C LEU A 262 -8.77 -17.18 10.05
N ASN A 263 -9.98 -17.67 10.26
CA ASN A 263 -10.63 -18.64 9.36
C ASN A 263 -10.86 -18.09 7.95
N GLN A 264 -10.96 -16.77 7.76
CA GLN A 264 -11.04 -16.16 6.42
C GLN A 264 -9.74 -16.27 5.60
N TYR A 265 -8.58 -16.38 6.27
CA TYR A 265 -7.27 -16.28 5.64
C TYR A 265 -6.37 -17.49 5.89
N THR A 266 -6.89 -18.58 6.46
CA THR A 266 -6.17 -19.84 6.64
C THR A 266 -6.98 -21.02 6.17
N ASP A 267 -6.32 -22.07 5.69
CA ASP A 267 -6.97 -23.33 5.30
C ASP A 267 -7.35 -24.21 6.51
N VAL A 268 -7.01 -23.78 7.73
CA VAL A 268 -7.31 -24.50 8.97
C VAL A 268 -8.69 -24.06 9.45
N ASN A 269 -9.61 -25.01 9.66
CA ASN A 269 -10.85 -24.75 10.37
C ASN A 269 -10.58 -24.66 11.88
N ILE A 270 -10.39 -23.45 12.40
CA ILE A 270 -10.06 -23.21 13.80
C ILE A 270 -11.33 -23.28 14.66
N SER A 271 -11.28 -24.07 15.73
CA SER A 271 -12.36 -24.16 16.71
C SER A 271 -12.50 -22.88 17.51
N ASP A 272 -13.73 -22.44 17.78
CA ASP A 272 -14.04 -21.32 18.70
C ASP A 272 -13.41 -21.47 20.09
N LYS A 273 -13.15 -22.72 20.50
CA LYS A 273 -12.54 -23.08 21.79
C LYS A 273 -11.02 -23.19 21.74
N ALA A 274 -10.39 -22.85 20.61
CA ALA A 274 -8.95 -22.98 20.44
C ALA A 274 -8.17 -22.18 21.49
N LYS A 275 -7.20 -22.84 22.13
CA LYS A 275 -6.34 -22.22 23.15
C LYS A 275 -5.38 -21.23 22.48
N LYS A 276 -5.30 -20.02 23.03
CA LYS A 276 -4.50 -18.92 22.46
C LYS A 276 -3.27 -18.65 23.32
N SER A 277 -2.12 -18.61 22.68
CA SER A 277 -0.85 -18.17 23.24
C SER A 277 -0.11 -17.31 22.23
N PHE A 278 0.94 -16.61 22.65
CA PHE A 278 1.68 -15.70 21.79
C PHE A 278 3.17 -16.07 21.73
N LYS A 279 3.78 -15.99 20.55
CA LYS A 279 5.23 -16.14 20.35
C LYS A 279 5.97 -14.92 20.87
N ASP A 280 7.26 -15.09 21.12
CA ASP A 280 8.14 -13.95 21.39
C ASP A 280 8.34 -13.07 20.16
N TYR A 281 8.70 -11.81 20.43
CA TYR A 281 8.82 -10.79 19.41
C TYR A 281 10.26 -10.29 19.37
N ASN A 282 10.93 -10.60 18.28
CA ASN A 282 12.30 -10.22 18.01
C ASN A 282 12.33 -8.82 17.37
N TRP A 283 12.87 -7.87 18.11
CA TRP A 283 12.98 -6.45 17.74
C TRP A 283 14.24 -6.09 16.96
N TYR A 284 15.14 -7.04 16.68
CA TYR A 284 16.29 -6.77 15.81
C TYR A 284 15.83 -6.35 14.42
N LEU A 285 16.62 -5.52 13.73
CA LEU A 285 16.31 -5.07 12.38
C LEU A 285 16.09 -6.25 11.41
N ASN A 286 15.14 -6.07 10.50
CA ASN A 286 14.85 -7.02 9.41
C ASN A 286 15.83 -6.83 8.23
N GLU A 287 17.13 -6.92 8.50
CA GLU A 287 18.22 -6.88 7.52
C GLU A 287 18.97 -8.20 7.38
#